data_AF-X0X3G0-F1
#
_entry.id   AF-X0X3G0-F1
#
_cell.length_a   1.000
_cell.length_b   1.000
_cell.length_c   1.000
_cell.angle_alpha   90.00
_cell.angle_beta   90.00
_cell.angle_gamma   90.00
#
_symmetry.space_group_name_H-M   'P 1'
#
loop_
_entity.id
_entity.type
_entity.pdbx_description
1 polymer ?
#
loop_
_entity_poly.entity_id
_entity_poly.type
_entity_poly.pdbx_seq_one_letter_code
_entity_poly.pdbx_strand_id
1 'polypeptide(L)'
;LKADLSGTLSEVVGYPVEGAAYSHFGGFNLSRVYSDFVNPDSDYYQAWVGAYVVFDGERRTHFGFDDEGQPVQQEALDVLEADQRLVLGGAGCPNKFPDGRFVRLISDMTVAEVDLGGEKWWRMDGKAETWSSYHRGSSPGGRWRSEAGHGRVPDGAPHPVDDFHPLTYNGSFWMRYFPQWQATCARFYIYPEYTDRNGEKVTRGQRVEAECQAIVDRITFARASTVSG
;
A
#
# COMPACT_ATOMS: atom_id res chain seq x y z
N LEU A 1 -7.07 4.72 -7.80
CA LEU A 1 -6.36 6.00 -7.61
C LEU A 1 -4.97 5.87 -8.21
N LYS A 2 -4.50 6.85 -9.00
CA LYS A 2 -3.10 6.92 -9.44
C LYS A 2 -2.35 7.90 -8.55
N ALA A 3 -1.20 7.52 -8.03
CA ALA A 3 -0.28 8.39 -7.30
C ALA A 3 1.10 8.38 -7.95
N ASP A 4 1.75 9.54 -7.96
CA ASP A 4 3.18 9.65 -8.27
C ASP A 4 3.98 9.32 -7.01
N LEU A 5 4.77 8.25 -7.08
CA LEU A 5 5.63 7.80 -5.98
C LEU A 5 7.06 8.35 -6.09
N SER A 6 7.41 9.02 -7.20
CA SER A 6 8.81 9.33 -7.52
C SER A 6 9.49 10.12 -6.40
N GLY A 7 8.83 11.16 -5.89
CA GLY A 7 9.36 11.99 -4.80
C GLY A 7 9.55 11.21 -3.50
N THR A 8 8.50 10.55 -3.00
CA THR A 8 8.56 9.83 -1.72
C THR A 8 9.46 8.60 -1.79
N LEU A 9 9.46 7.86 -2.89
CA LEU A 9 10.34 6.71 -3.07
C LEU A 9 11.80 7.13 -3.15
N SER A 10 12.11 8.24 -3.86
CA SER A 10 13.46 8.78 -3.90
C SER A 10 13.98 9.16 -2.50
N GLU A 11 13.12 9.73 -1.66
CA GLU A 11 13.46 10.04 -0.25
C GLU A 11 13.70 8.78 0.59
N VAL A 12 12.95 7.71 0.35
CA VAL A 12 13.11 6.43 1.07
C VAL A 12 14.44 5.77 0.72
N VAL A 13 14.79 5.70 -0.56
CA VAL A 13 15.97 4.95 -1.03
C VAL A 13 17.24 5.80 -1.13
N GLY A 14 17.13 7.12 -1.04
CA GLY A 14 18.27 8.05 -1.04
C GLY A 14 18.88 8.35 -2.41
N TYR A 15 18.17 8.03 -3.49
CA TYR A 15 18.55 8.38 -4.86
C TYR A 15 17.31 8.61 -5.74
N PRO A 16 17.43 9.36 -6.86
CA PRO A 16 16.31 9.58 -7.76
C PRO A 16 15.75 8.28 -8.32
N VAL A 17 14.44 8.10 -8.17
CA VAL A 17 13.65 6.99 -8.71
C VAL A 17 12.36 7.55 -9.31
N GLU A 18 11.97 7.02 -10.47
CA GLU A 18 10.65 7.26 -11.04
C GLU A 18 9.73 6.10 -10.72
N GLY A 19 8.56 6.39 -10.17
CA GLY A 19 7.59 5.36 -9.82
C GLY A 19 6.17 5.87 -9.68
N ALA A 20 5.21 4.95 -9.82
CA ALA A 20 3.80 5.26 -9.66
C ALA A 20 3.06 4.11 -8.95
N ALA A 21 2.01 4.48 -8.22
CA ALA A 21 1.07 3.55 -7.61
C ALA A 21 -0.30 3.65 -8.27
N TYR A 22 -0.95 2.50 -8.41
CA TYR A 22 -2.34 2.36 -8.81
C TYR A 22 -3.06 1.52 -7.76
N SER A 23 -3.77 2.17 -6.85
CA SER A 23 -4.37 1.50 -5.69
C SER A 23 -5.88 1.71 -5.64
N HIS A 24 -6.58 0.67 -5.21
CA HIS A 24 -8.00 0.67 -4.85
C HIS A 24 -8.14 0.41 -3.36
N PHE A 25 -9.02 1.19 -2.73
CA PHE A 25 -9.33 1.14 -1.29
C PHE A 25 -10.85 1.14 -1.10
N GLY A 26 -11.28 0.89 0.15
CA GLY A 26 -12.70 0.82 0.51
C GLY A 26 -13.54 1.97 -0.05
N GLY A 27 -14.76 1.64 -0.49
CA GLY A 27 -15.65 2.56 -1.18
C GLY A 27 -16.06 3.78 -0.35
N PHE A 28 -16.41 4.88 -1.03
CA PHE A 28 -17.02 6.03 -0.37
C PHE A 28 -18.51 5.77 -0.15
N ASN A 29 -18.99 5.99 1.08
CA ASN A 29 -20.41 5.84 1.38
C ASN A 29 -21.05 7.21 1.60
N LEU A 30 -21.98 7.54 0.72
CA LEU A 30 -22.63 8.86 0.67
C LEU A 30 -23.55 9.13 1.87
N SER A 31 -24.07 8.09 2.56
CA SER A 31 -24.92 8.31 3.73
C SER A 31 -24.11 8.68 4.97
N ARG A 32 -22.92 8.09 5.14
CA ARG A 32 -22.03 8.40 6.28
C ARG A 32 -21.02 9.50 5.99
N VAL A 33 -20.83 9.88 4.72
CA VAL A 33 -19.90 10.91 4.20
C VAL A 33 -18.40 10.66 4.45
N TYR A 34 -18.02 9.39 4.63
CA TYR A 34 -16.61 8.96 4.65
C TYR A 34 -16.44 7.56 4.03
N SER A 35 -15.20 7.25 3.66
CA SER A 35 -14.80 5.99 3.01
C SER A 35 -14.70 4.83 3.99
N ASP A 36 -14.90 3.62 3.50
CA ASP A 36 -14.74 2.39 4.26
C ASP A 36 -13.29 2.23 4.72
N PHE A 37 -12.36 2.85 3.99
CA PHE A 37 -10.95 2.92 4.32
C PHE A 37 -10.68 3.54 5.71
N VAL A 38 -11.49 4.52 6.13
CA VAL A 38 -11.39 5.20 7.44
C VAL A 38 -12.53 4.82 8.39
N ASN A 39 -13.19 3.68 8.13
CA ASN A 39 -14.27 3.15 8.96
C ASN A 39 -13.83 1.86 9.67
N PRO A 40 -13.44 1.88 10.96
CA PRO A 40 -13.01 0.68 11.69
C PRO A 40 -14.03 -0.46 11.75
N ASP A 41 -15.31 -0.20 11.52
CA ASP A 41 -16.34 -1.24 11.48
C ASP A 41 -16.45 -1.95 10.12
N SER A 42 -15.79 -1.41 9.09
CA SER A 42 -15.81 -1.95 7.74
C SER A 42 -14.82 -3.10 7.56
N ASP A 43 -15.19 -4.11 6.77
CA ASP A 43 -14.27 -5.16 6.35
C ASP A 43 -13.14 -4.62 5.43
N TYR A 44 -13.31 -3.43 4.83
CA TYR A 44 -12.30 -2.75 4.00
C TYR A 44 -11.48 -1.69 4.76
N TYR A 45 -11.62 -1.60 6.08
CA TYR A 45 -10.84 -0.66 6.89
C TYR A 45 -9.35 -0.87 6.65
N GLN A 46 -8.64 0.19 6.23
CA GLN A 46 -7.20 0.18 5.93
C GLN A 46 -6.71 -0.96 5.02
N ALA A 47 -7.62 -1.58 4.26
CA ALA A 47 -7.28 -2.60 3.26
C ALA A 47 -7.14 -1.93 1.90
N TRP A 48 -6.15 -2.35 1.13
CA TRP A 48 -6.03 -1.93 -0.26
C TRP A 48 -5.33 -2.95 -1.14
N VAL A 49 -5.64 -2.86 -2.42
CA VAL A 49 -5.17 -3.73 -3.48
C VAL A 49 -4.76 -2.87 -4.66
N GLY A 50 -3.68 -3.24 -5.34
CA GLY A 50 -3.17 -2.37 -6.39
C GLY A 50 -1.95 -2.89 -7.09
N ALA A 51 -1.29 -1.95 -7.74
CA ALA A 51 -0.07 -2.16 -8.48
C ALA A 51 0.91 -1.01 -8.31
N TYR A 52 2.18 -1.34 -8.39
CA TYR A 52 3.27 -0.39 -8.49
C TYR A 52 4.01 -0.58 -9.81
N VAL A 53 4.57 0.51 -10.33
CA VAL A 53 5.59 0.48 -11.37
C VAL A 53 6.75 1.34 -10.89
N VAL A 54 7.97 0.81 -11.02
CA VAL A 54 9.22 1.51 -10.73
C VAL A 54 10.10 1.38 -11.94
N PHE A 55 10.48 2.50 -12.54
CA PHE A 55 11.30 2.54 -13.73
C PHE A 55 12.78 2.52 -13.37
N ASP A 56 13.58 1.95 -14.27
CA ASP A 56 15.03 2.03 -14.18
C ASP A 56 15.48 3.49 -14.20
N GLY A 57 16.51 3.76 -13.41
CA GLY A 57 17.19 5.05 -13.36
C GLY A 57 18.70 4.89 -13.47
N GLU A 58 19.41 6.01 -13.53
CA GLU A 58 20.87 6.02 -13.70
C GLU A 58 21.62 5.27 -12.60
N ARG A 59 21.10 5.28 -11.36
CA ARG A 59 21.75 4.64 -10.20
C ARG A 59 21.25 3.25 -9.89
N ARG A 60 20.06 2.88 -10.39
CA ARG A 60 19.43 1.60 -10.10
C ARG A 60 18.64 1.12 -11.32
N THR A 61 19.10 0.01 -11.87
CA THR A 61 18.36 -0.80 -12.83
C THR A 61 17.76 -2.01 -12.11
N HIS A 62 16.66 -2.54 -12.62
CA HIS A 62 15.98 -3.72 -12.09
C HIS A 62 15.58 -3.55 -10.63
N PHE A 63 15.02 -2.38 -10.27
CA PHE A 63 14.57 -2.10 -8.91
C PHE A 63 13.70 -3.25 -8.37
N GLY A 64 13.99 -3.76 -7.18
CA GLY A 64 13.35 -4.94 -6.61
C GLY A 64 14.06 -6.26 -6.89
N PHE A 65 15.17 -6.27 -7.63
CA PHE A 65 15.92 -7.48 -7.99
C PHE A 65 17.42 -7.33 -7.78
N ASP A 66 18.09 -8.39 -7.38
CA ASP A 66 19.56 -8.46 -7.36
C ASP A 66 20.14 -8.81 -8.74
N ASP A 67 21.46 -8.93 -8.82
CA ASP A 67 22.20 -9.20 -10.07
C ASP A 67 21.90 -10.62 -10.60
N GLU A 68 21.46 -11.53 -9.73
CA GLU A 68 21.00 -12.88 -10.05
C GLU A 68 19.51 -12.94 -10.44
N GLY A 69 18.81 -11.80 -10.41
CA GLY A 69 17.38 -11.70 -10.74
C GLY A 69 16.45 -12.27 -9.66
N GLN A 70 16.93 -12.43 -8.43
CA GLN A 70 16.12 -12.77 -7.26
C GLN A 70 15.51 -11.51 -6.65
N PRO A 71 14.32 -11.61 -6.04
CA PRO A 71 13.64 -10.45 -5.48
C PRO A 71 14.31 -9.95 -4.20
N VAL A 72 14.50 -8.64 -4.09
CA VAL A 72 15.02 -7.97 -2.89
C VAL A 72 13.85 -7.50 -2.02
N GLN A 73 13.61 -8.19 -0.91
CA GLN A 73 12.47 -7.91 -0.03
C GLN A 73 12.47 -6.48 0.52
N GLN A 74 13.65 -5.92 0.82
CA GLN A 74 13.77 -4.55 1.32
C GLN A 74 13.27 -3.53 0.30
N GLU A 75 13.57 -3.71 -0.98
CA GLU A 75 13.11 -2.80 -2.04
C GLU A 75 11.60 -2.92 -2.26
N ALA A 76 11.02 -4.12 -2.09
CA ALA A 76 9.56 -4.28 -2.07
C ALA A 76 8.92 -3.51 -0.89
N LEU A 77 9.55 -3.59 0.30
CA LEU A 77 9.13 -2.84 1.49
C LEU A 77 9.30 -1.33 1.30
N ASP A 78 10.34 -0.88 0.60
CA ASP A 78 10.60 0.54 0.34
C ASP A 78 9.52 1.19 -0.54
N VAL A 79 8.95 0.44 -1.49
CA VAL A 79 7.81 0.91 -2.28
C VAL A 79 6.56 1.04 -1.40
N LEU A 80 6.30 0.06 -0.53
CA LEU A 80 5.19 0.14 0.44
C LEU A 80 5.39 1.31 1.42
N GLU A 81 6.60 1.52 1.92
CA GLU A 81 6.98 2.65 2.78
C GLU A 81 6.72 3.99 2.08
N ALA A 82 7.09 4.12 0.80
CA ALA A 82 6.84 5.33 0.02
C ALA A 82 5.35 5.63 -0.15
N ASP A 83 4.52 4.60 -0.40
CA ASP A 83 3.06 4.75 -0.47
C ASP A 83 2.48 5.11 0.91
N GLN A 84 2.98 4.49 1.99
CA GLN A 84 2.57 4.82 3.36
C GLN A 84 2.91 6.25 3.78
N ARG A 85 4.05 6.78 3.36
CA ARG A 85 4.38 8.19 3.59
C ARG A 85 3.37 9.14 2.97
N LEU A 86 2.83 8.81 1.78
CA LEU A 86 1.79 9.61 1.14
C LEU A 86 0.46 9.52 1.90
N VAL A 87 0.05 8.31 2.28
CA VAL A 87 -1.23 8.08 2.99
C VAL A 87 -1.19 8.71 4.38
N LEU A 88 -0.19 8.36 5.19
CA LEU A 88 -0.06 8.81 6.58
C LEU A 88 0.32 10.29 6.67
N GLY A 89 1.21 10.76 5.80
CA GLY A 89 1.52 12.18 5.69
C GLY A 89 0.34 13.01 5.19
N GLY A 90 -0.51 12.43 4.33
CA GLY A 90 -1.77 13.03 3.90
C GLY A 90 -2.78 13.15 5.05
N ALA A 91 -2.87 12.15 5.91
CA ALA A 91 -3.71 12.15 7.12
C ALA A 91 -3.12 12.98 8.28
N GLY A 92 -1.87 13.45 8.16
CA GLY A 92 -1.19 14.18 9.22
C GLY A 92 -0.83 13.29 10.43
N CYS A 93 -0.57 12.01 10.19
CA CYS A 93 -0.14 11.07 11.23
C CYS A 93 1.22 11.49 11.80
N PRO A 94 1.35 11.67 13.13
CA PRO A 94 2.61 12.06 13.75
C PRO A 94 3.54 10.88 14.03
N ASN A 95 3.02 9.65 13.91
CA ASN A 95 3.71 8.44 14.35
C ASN A 95 4.69 7.94 13.30
N LYS A 96 5.88 7.53 13.76
CA LYS A 96 6.93 6.89 12.98
C LYS A 96 7.75 5.97 13.88
N PHE A 97 8.37 4.96 13.31
CA PHE A 97 9.32 4.11 14.02
C PHE A 97 10.60 4.92 14.36
N PRO A 98 11.44 4.43 15.31
CA PRO A 98 12.65 5.15 15.73
C PRO A 98 13.65 5.46 14.61
N ASP A 99 13.67 4.63 13.55
CA ASP A 99 14.48 4.82 12.34
C ASP A 99 13.86 5.83 11.35
N GLY A 100 12.69 6.38 11.68
CA GLY A 100 11.95 7.33 10.86
C GLY A 100 11.04 6.69 9.82
N ARG A 101 10.97 5.35 9.73
CA ARG A 101 10.08 4.65 8.80
C ARG A 101 8.65 4.61 9.31
N PHE A 102 7.71 4.33 8.42
CA PHE A 102 6.30 4.11 8.72
C PHE A 102 5.91 2.64 8.66
N VAL A 103 6.73 1.80 8.04
CA VAL A 103 6.50 0.36 7.87
C VAL A 103 7.72 -0.44 8.33
N ARG A 104 7.48 -1.49 9.11
CA ARG A 104 8.51 -2.42 9.60
C ARG A 104 8.09 -3.87 9.39
N LEU A 105 8.93 -4.68 8.75
CA LEU A 105 8.68 -6.12 8.66
C LEU A 105 8.73 -6.78 10.04
N ILE A 106 7.78 -7.68 10.29
CA ILE A 106 7.78 -8.50 11.51
C ILE A 106 8.79 -9.65 11.38
N SER A 107 8.93 -10.20 10.18
CA SER A 107 9.89 -11.24 9.80
C SER A 107 10.18 -11.14 8.30
N ASP A 108 11.18 -11.89 7.85
CA ASP A 108 11.41 -12.10 6.42
C ASP A 108 10.13 -12.60 5.74
N MET A 109 9.88 -12.11 4.54
CA MET A 109 8.81 -12.58 3.68
C MET A 109 9.12 -13.98 3.17
N THR A 110 8.09 -14.79 3.00
CA THR A 110 8.21 -16.05 2.26
C THR A 110 8.23 -15.73 0.77
N VAL A 111 9.25 -16.22 0.06
CA VAL A 111 9.47 -15.94 -1.37
C VAL A 111 9.25 -17.20 -2.19
N ALA A 112 8.50 -17.09 -3.29
CA ALA A 112 8.28 -18.18 -4.23
C ALA A 112 8.26 -17.69 -5.68
N GLU A 113 8.89 -18.45 -6.57
CA GLU A 113 8.69 -18.30 -8.01
C GLU A 113 7.31 -18.86 -8.39
N VAL A 114 6.52 -18.11 -9.15
CA VAL A 114 5.19 -18.51 -9.62
C VAL A 114 5.01 -18.21 -11.10
N ASP A 115 4.26 -19.08 -11.79
CA ASP A 115 3.81 -18.82 -13.17
C ASP A 115 2.43 -18.16 -13.15
N LEU A 116 2.29 -17.05 -13.85
CA LEU A 116 1.03 -16.33 -14.00
C LEU A 116 0.82 -15.99 -15.47
N GLY A 117 0.05 -16.84 -16.15
CA GLY A 117 -0.25 -16.66 -17.58
C GLY A 117 0.93 -16.95 -18.48
N GLY A 118 1.78 -17.93 -18.13
CA GLY A 118 2.99 -18.28 -18.89
C GLY A 118 4.17 -17.35 -18.63
N GLU A 119 4.04 -16.45 -17.65
CA GLU A 119 5.06 -15.49 -17.27
C GLU A 119 5.55 -15.77 -15.86
N LYS A 120 6.87 -15.74 -15.68
CA LYS A 120 7.52 -15.85 -14.37
C LYS A 120 7.28 -14.60 -13.52
N TRP A 121 6.86 -14.79 -12.28
CA TRP A 121 6.76 -13.77 -11.24
C TRP A 121 7.36 -14.27 -9.94
N TRP A 122 7.72 -13.33 -9.06
CA TRP A 122 8.11 -13.62 -7.70
C TRP A 122 7.00 -13.20 -6.74
N ARG A 123 6.41 -14.16 -6.04
CA ARG A 123 5.47 -13.91 -4.96
C ARG A 123 6.22 -13.77 -3.64
N MET A 124 5.88 -12.73 -2.87
CA MET A 124 6.39 -12.50 -1.52
C MET A 124 5.22 -12.32 -0.56
N ASP A 125 5.12 -13.19 0.44
CA ASP A 125 4.08 -13.16 1.47
C ASP A 125 4.67 -12.74 2.80
N GLY A 126 4.04 -11.81 3.51
CA GLY A 126 4.61 -11.30 4.75
C GLY A 126 3.66 -10.51 5.62
N LYS A 127 4.24 -10.02 6.73
CA LYS A 127 3.57 -9.13 7.67
C LYS A 127 4.43 -7.94 8.01
N ALA A 128 3.81 -6.79 8.15
CA ALA A 128 4.48 -5.56 8.54
C ALA A 128 3.66 -4.76 9.55
N GLU A 129 4.33 -4.16 10.52
CA GLU A 129 3.72 -3.19 11.43
C GLU A 129 3.68 -1.81 10.77
N THR A 130 2.64 -1.05 11.07
CA THR A 130 2.47 0.35 10.67
C THR A 130 1.47 1.07 11.58
N TRP A 131 1.01 2.24 11.15
CA TRP A 131 -0.03 3.04 11.80
C TRP A 131 -1.26 3.13 10.88
N SER A 132 -2.44 3.30 11.46
CA SER A 132 -3.64 3.64 10.69
C SER A 132 -3.60 5.11 10.25
N SER A 133 -4.26 5.41 9.13
CA SER A 133 -4.59 6.79 8.73
C SER A 133 -5.86 7.32 9.40
N TYR A 134 -6.48 6.54 10.28
CA TYR A 134 -7.71 6.91 10.97
C TYR A 134 -7.46 8.03 11.97
N HIS A 135 -8.32 9.04 11.94
CA HIS A 135 -8.42 10.02 12.99
C HIS A 135 -9.84 10.57 13.07
N ARG A 136 -10.20 11.09 14.23
CA ARG A 136 -11.44 11.84 14.43
C ARG A 136 -11.35 13.20 13.76
N GLY A 137 -12.47 13.64 13.19
CA GLY A 137 -12.60 14.97 12.63
C GLY A 137 -11.51 15.30 11.61
N SER A 138 -10.96 16.50 11.71
CA SER A 138 -9.86 16.97 10.86
C SER A 138 -8.56 16.97 11.65
N SER A 139 -7.51 16.36 11.10
CA SER A 139 -6.19 16.40 11.69
C SER A 139 -5.54 17.77 11.44
N PRO A 140 -5.00 18.47 12.47
CA PRO A 140 -4.34 19.77 12.29
C PRO A 140 -3.15 19.76 11.31
N GLY A 141 -2.50 18.59 11.14
CA GLY A 141 -1.43 18.39 10.16
C GLY A 141 -1.89 17.72 8.86
N GLY A 142 -3.17 17.40 8.75
CA GLY A 142 -3.76 16.71 7.61
C GLY A 142 -3.85 17.62 6.38
N ARG A 143 -3.69 17.03 5.20
CA ARG A 143 -3.91 17.73 3.93
C ARG A 143 -5.38 17.60 3.56
N TRP A 144 -6.02 18.71 3.19
CA TRP A 144 -7.43 18.72 2.75
C TRP A 144 -7.75 17.70 1.64
N ARG A 145 -6.77 17.36 0.80
CA ARG A 145 -6.92 16.34 -0.26
C ARG A 145 -7.16 14.93 0.29
N SER A 146 -6.62 14.62 1.48
CA SER A 146 -6.89 13.34 2.16
C SER A 146 -8.36 13.25 2.55
N GLU A 147 -8.90 14.31 3.17
CA GLU A 147 -10.33 14.39 3.50
C GLU A 147 -11.23 14.43 2.25
N ALA A 148 -10.78 15.07 1.16
CA ALA A 148 -11.52 15.04 -0.10
C ALA A 148 -11.58 13.62 -0.71
N GLY A 149 -10.55 12.79 -0.50
CA GLY A 149 -10.49 11.43 -1.01
C GLY A 149 -11.20 10.40 -0.12
N HIS A 150 -11.08 10.54 1.19
CA HIS A 150 -11.55 9.54 2.17
C HIS A 150 -12.71 10.04 3.04
N GLY A 151 -13.08 11.30 2.95
CA GLY A 151 -14.09 11.95 3.79
C GLY A 151 -13.57 12.28 5.19
N ARG A 152 -14.45 12.87 6.00
CA ARG A 152 -14.16 13.26 7.38
C ARG A 152 -14.98 12.39 8.31
N VAL A 153 -14.33 11.65 9.19
CA VAL A 153 -15.03 10.88 10.24
C VAL A 153 -15.58 11.86 11.27
N PRO A 154 -16.91 11.97 11.47
CA PRO A 154 -17.49 12.95 12.38
C PRO A 154 -17.08 12.72 13.84
N ASP A 155 -16.91 13.79 14.62
CA ASP A 155 -16.51 13.72 16.03
C ASP A 155 -17.53 12.99 16.94
N GLY A 156 -18.77 12.87 16.48
CA GLY A 156 -19.86 12.17 17.17
C GLY A 156 -20.10 10.73 16.69
N ALA A 157 -19.30 10.22 15.75
CA ALA A 157 -19.43 8.85 15.27
C ALA A 157 -18.89 7.85 16.33
N PRO A 158 -19.23 6.56 16.24
CA PRO A 158 -18.52 5.55 17.00
C PRO A 158 -17.03 5.56 16.67
N HIS A 159 -16.20 5.53 17.71
CA HIS A 159 -14.74 5.55 17.60
C HIS A 159 -14.14 4.36 18.35
N PRO A 160 -14.25 3.13 17.81
CA PRO A 160 -13.81 1.92 18.51
C PRO A 160 -12.27 1.81 18.61
N VAL A 161 -11.52 2.69 17.94
CA VAL A 161 -10.06 2.74 17.93
C VAL A 161 -9.54 4.14 18.24
N ASP A 162 -8.28 4.25 18.64
CA ASP A 162 -7.59 5.54 18.80
C ASP A 162 -7.12 6.12 17.47
N ASP A 163 -6.92 7.43 17.45
CA ASP A 163 -6.35 8.12 16.29
C ASP A 163 -4.96 7.56 16.01
N PHE A 164 -4.71 7.24 14.75
CA PHE A 164 -3.44 6.70 14.26
C PHE A 164 -2.97 5.44 15.00
N HIS A 165 -3.91 4.64 15.51
CA HIS A 165 -3.59 3.40 16.24
C HIS A 165 -2.72 2.44 15.40
N PRO A 166 -1.89 1.60 16.04
CA PRO A 166 -1.04 0.65 15.35
C PRO A 166 -1.86 -0.40 14.60
N LEU A 167 -1.30 -0.85 13.48
CA LEU A 167 -1.81 -1.95 12.65
C LEU A 167 -0.68 -2.95 12.40
N THR A 168 -1.08 -4.20 12.16
CA THR A 168 -0.26 -5.17 11.45
C THR A 168 -0.91 -5.45 10.10
N TYR A 169 -0.21 -5.14 9.02
CA TYR A 169 -0.59 -5.60 7.69
C TYR A 169 -0.20 -7.04 7.47
N ASN A 170 -1.11 -7.76 6.81
CA ASN A 170 -0.89 -9.06 6.22
C ASN A 170 -1.15 -8.92 4.72
N GLY A 171 -0.33 -9.54 3.89
CA GLY A 171 -0.55 -9.47 2.45
C GLY A 171 0.58 -10.04 1.63
N SER A 172 0.50 -9.75 0.33
CA SER A 172 1.31 -10.40 -0.68
C SER A 172 1.69 -9.42 -1.79
N PHE A 173 2.91 -9.54 -2.29
CA PHE A 173 3.44 -8.87 -3.47
C PHE A 173 3.72 -9.90 -4.56
N TRP A 174 3.43 -9.58 -5.81
CA TRP A 174 3.94 -10.29 -6.98
C TRP A 174 4.75 -9.31 -7.79
N MET A 175 6.04 -9.57 -7.95
CA MET A 175 6.98 -8.70 -8.64
C MET A 175 7.54 -9.35 -9.89
N ARG A 176 7.71 -8.54 -10.91
CA ARG A 176 8.36 -8.92 -12.16
C ARG A 176 9.02 -7.71 -12.79
N TYR A 177 10.23 -7.89 -13.29
CA TYR A 177 10.88 -6.93 -14.16
C TYR A 177 10.46 -7.14 -15.63
N PHE A 178 10.18 -6.04 -16.32
CA PHE A 178 9.77 -6.01 -17.72
C PHE A 178 10.83 -5.28 -18.56
N PRO A 179 11.77 -6.00 -19.20
CA PRO A 179 12.88 -5.39 -19.94
C PRO A 179 12.43 -4.43 -21.04
N GLN A 180 11.32 -4.73 -21.70
CA GLN A 180 10.75 -3.89 -22.76
C GLN A 180 10.25 -2.52 -22.28
N TRP A 181 10.04 -2.36 -20.98
CA TRP A 181 9.63 -1.10 -20.35
C TRP A 181 10.69 -0.52 -19.44
N GLN A 182 11.81 -1.24 -19.23
CA GLN A 182 12.83 -0.89 -18.26
C GLN A 182 12.21 -0.58 -16.90
N ALA A 183 11.33 -1.48 -16.43
CA ALA A 183 10.55 -1.25 -15.23
C ALA A 183 10.23 -2.53 -14.48
N THR A 184 10.28 -2.45 -13.16
CA THR A 184 9.68 -3.44 -12.28
C THR A 184 8.22 -3.10 -12.03
N CYS A 185 7.36 -4.07 -12.27
CA CYS A 185 5.95 -3.97 -11.95
C CYS A 185 5.64 -4.91 -10.78
N ALA A 186 4.87 -4.40 -9.83
CA ALA A 186 4.37 -5.19 -8.71
C ALA A 186 2.84 -5.12 -8.70
N ARG A 187 2.18 -6.23 -8.40
CA ARG A 187 0.76 -6.25 -8.00
C ARG A 187 0.69 -6.75 -6.57
N PHE A 188 -0.26 -6.27 -5.80
CA PHE A 188 -0.25 -6.54 -4.37
C PHE A 188 -1.63 -6.36 -3.75
N TYR A 189 -1.80 -6.95 -2.57
CA TYR A 189 -2.85 -6.58 -1.63
C TYR A 189 -2.32 -6.61 -0.21
N ILE A 190 -2.93 -5.81 0.66
CA ILE A 190 -2.74 -5.88 2.11
C ILE A 190 -4.06 -5.63 2.84
N TYR A 191 -4.18 -6.21 4.03
CA TYR A 191 -5.28 -5.97 4.96
C TYR A 191 -4.77 -5.91 6.41
N PRO A 192 -5.43 -5.15 7.30
CA PRO A 192 -4.96 -4.99 8.67
C PRO A 192 -5.51 -6.06 9.62
N GLU A 193 -4.74 -6.33 10.66
CA GLU A 193 -5.21 -6.72 11.98
C GLU A 193 -4.80 -5.65 13.01
N TYR A 194 -5.60 -5.48 14.06
CA TYR A 194 -5.33 -4.49 15.11
C TYR A 194 -6.05 -4.84 16.41
N THR A 195 -5.79 -4.07 17.46
CA THR A 195 -6.50 -4.16 18.74
C THR A 195 -7.40 -2.94 18.91
N ASP A 196 -8.65 -3.14 19.28
CA ASP A 196 -9.59 -2.05 19.54
C ASP A 196 -9.43 -1.45 20.95
N ARG A 197 -10.22 -0.43 21.29
CA ARG A 197 -10.20 0.22 22.62
C ARG A 197 -10.60 -0.70 23.77
N ASN A 198 -11.27 -1.82 23.48
CA ASN A 198 -11.65 -2.81 24.48
C ASN A 198 -10.55 -3.87 24.70
N GLY A 199 -9.44 -3.78 23.95
CA GLY A 199 -8.36 -4.77 23.98
C GLY A 199 -8.67 -6.00 23.12
N GLU A 200 -9.71 -5.96 22.29
CA GLU A 200 -10.09 -7.08 21.43
C GLU A 200 -9.30 -7.06 20.12
N LYS A 201 -8.78 -8.22 19.73
CA LYS A 201 -8.12 -8.39 18.43
C LYS A 201 -9.16 -8.40 17.32
N VAL A 202 -9.02 -7.49 16.37
CA VAL A 202 -9.87 -7.35 15.19
C VAL A 202 -9.12 -7.83 13.94
N THR A 203 -9.73 -8.76 13.20
CA THR A 203 -9.19 -9.35 11.96
C THR A 203 -10.18 -9.27 10.78
N ARG A 204 -11.11 -8.30 10.81
CA ARG A 204 -12.17 -8.14 9.79
C ARG A 204 -11.61 -8.04 8.37
N GLY A 205 -10.46 -7.39 8.20
CA GLY A 205 -9.76 -7.27 6.91
C GLY A 205 -9.47 -8.60 6.23
N GLN A 206 -9.34 -9.70 6.99
CA GLN A 206 -9.14 -11.03 6.40
C GLN A 206 -10.33 -11.47 5.52
N ARG A 207 -11.54 -10.96 5.79
CA ARG A 207 -12.74 -11.32 5.03
C ARG A 207 -12.70 -10.87 3.57
N VAL A 208 -11.90 -9.84 3.26
CA VAL A 208 -11.74 -9.33 1.89
C VAL A 208 -10.55 -9.97 1.15
N GLU A 209 -9.78 -10.84 1.79
CA GLU A 209 -8.56 -11.43 1.20
C GLU A 209 -8.85 -12.15 -0.13
N ALA A 210 -9.90 -12.96 -0.19
CA ALA A 210 -10.26 -13.68 -1.42
C ALA A 210 -10.67 -12.72 -2.56
N GLU A 211 -11.36 -11.62 -2.23
CA GLU A 211 -11.70 -10.59 -3.20
C GLU A 211 -10.45 -9.85 -3.69
N CYS A 212 -9.57 -9.45 -2.78
CA CYS A 212 -8.29 -8.83 -3.09
C CYS A 212 -7.44 -9.71 -4.01
N GLN A 213 -7.34 -11.00 -3.74
CA GLN A 213 -6.64 -11.96 -4.61
C GLN A 213 -7.26 -11.98 -6.01
N ALA A 214 -8.60 -12.05 -6.11
CA ALA A 214 -9.29 -12.05 -7.40
C ALA A 214 -9.07 -10.74 -8.19
N ILE A 215 -8.93 -9.59 -7.50
CA ILE A 215 -8.57 -8.32 -8.12
C ILE A 215 -7.13 -8.38 -8.62
N VAL A 216 -6.17 -8.81 -7.78
CA VAL A 216 -4.76 -8.96 -8.15
C VAL A 216 -4.58 -9.82 -9.39
N ASP A 217 -5.31 -10.94 -9.48
CA ASP A 217 -5.23 -11.85 -10.62
C ASP A 217 -5.71 -11.24 -11.93
N ARG A 218 -6.53 -10.18 -11.86
CA ARG A 218 -7.02 -9.42 -13.02
C ARG A 218 -6.18 -8.19 -13.35
N ILE A 219 -5.25 -7.81 -12.49
CA ILE A 219 -4.32 -6.72 -12.79
C ILE A 219 -3.41 -7.17 -13.92
N THR A 220 -3.42 -6.39 -15.01
CA THR A 220 -2.56 -6.61 -16.17
C THR A 220 -1.69 -5.39 -16.40
N PHE A 221 -0.48 -5.63 -16.86
CA PHE A 221 0.42 -4.57 -17.31
C PHE A 221 0.50 -4.66 -18.83
N ALA A 222 0.21 -3.54 -19.50
CA ALA A 222 0.22 -3.46 -20.95
C ALA A 222 0.82 -2.13 -21.38
N ARG A 223 1.54 -2.13 -22.50
CA ARG A 223 1.98 -0.88 -23.13
C ARG A 223 0.73 -0.15 -23.62
N ALA A 224 0.62 1.15 -23.33
CA ALA A 224 -0.45 1.95 -23.90
C ALA A 224 -0.40 1.82 -25.42
N SER A 225 -1.50 1.35 -26.02
CA SER A 225 -1.64 1.36 -27.48
C SER A 225 -1.53 2.81 -27.92
N THR A 226 -0.57 3.12 -28.78
CA THR A 226 -0.51 4.42 -29.43
C THR A 226 -1.77 4.57 -30.26
N VAL A 227 -2.76 5.32 -29.76
CA VAL A 227 -3.87 5.76 -30.59
C VAL A 227 -3.25 6.72 -31.60
N SER A 228 -3.04 6.21 -32.82
CA SER A 228 -2.66 7.04 -33.95
C SER A 228 -3.88 7.89 -34.29
N GLY A 229 -3.87 9.16 -33.88
CA GLY A 229 -4.85 10.17 -34.25
C GLY A 229 -4.16 11.31 -34.96
#